data_AF-A0A4Y2JRB3-F1
#
_entry.id   AF-A0A4Y2JRB3-F1
#
_cell.length_a   1.000
_cell.length_b   1.000
_cell.length_c   1.000
_cell.angle_alpha   90.00
_cell.angle_beta   90.00
_cell.angle_gamma   90.00
#
_symmetry.space_group_name_H-M   'P 1'
#
loop_
_entity.id
_entity.type
_entity.pdbx_description
1 polymer ?
#
loop_
_entity_poly.entity_id
_entity_poly.type
_entity_poly.pdbx_seq_one_letter_code
_entity_poly.pdbx_strand_id
1 'polypeptide(L)'
;MFTSFLNKCMEYVTKHFGARSIVVFYGYPDEPTEKSTKSAELFRRRNKYVAENVEFDETMLLTMPKEKSLSNENNNRRFISMLIKKIADENITVPQVVED
;
A
#
# COMPACT_ATOMS: atom_id res chain seq x y z
N MET A 1 -13.82 8.80 -2.84
CA MET A 1 -13.29 7.85 -3.85
C MET A 1 -11.86 7.49 -3.49
N PHE A 2 -11.31 6.40 -4.02
CA PHE A 2 -9.90 6.03 -3.83
C PHE A 2 -8.93 7.14 -4.26
N THR A 3 -9.25 7.87 -5.34
CA THR A 3 -8.47 9.06 -5.76
C THR A 3 -8.31 10.10 -4.65
N SER A 4 -9.37 10.38 -3.89
CA SER A 4 -9.31 11.34 -2.77
C SER A 4 -8.36 10.88 -1.66
N PHE A 5 -8.25 9.56 -1.47
CA PHE A 5 -7.33 8.99 -0.50
C PHE A 5 -5.88 9.04 -1.00
N LEU A 6 -5.66 8.67 -2.28
CA LEU A 6 -4.34 8.78 -2.92
C LEU A 6 -3.82 10.23 -2.91
N ASN A 7 -4.66 11.22 -3.19
CA ASN A 7 -4.29 12.63 -3.12
C ASN A 7 -3.84 13.06 -1.72
N LYS A 8 -4.51 12.56 -0.66
CA LYS A 8 -4.10 12.84 0.73
C LYS A 8 -2.74 12.25 1.06
N CYS A 9 -2.42 11.06 0.53
CA CYS A 9 -1.10 10.47 0.67
C CYS A 9 -0.03 11.35 -0.01
N MET A 10 -0.29 11.83 -1.24
CA MET A 10 0.63 12.72 -1.95
C MET A 10 0.83 14.04 -1.22
N GLU A 11 -0.26 14.67 -0.77
CA GLU A 11 -0.19 15.92 0.00
C GLU A 11 0.66 15.74 1.26
N TYR A 12 0.48 14.62 1.97
CA TYR A 12 1.30 14.30 3.14
C TYR A 12 2.78 14.14 2.80
N VAL A 13 3.10 13.36 1.76
CA VAL A 13 4.48 13.12 1.33
C VAL A 13 5.15 14.43 0.95
N THR A 14 4.50 15.22 0.10
CA THR A 14 5.03 16.50 -0.39
C THR A 14 5.17 17.52 0.74
N LYS A 15 4.19 17.60 1.65
CA LYS A 15 4.22 18.54 2.77
C LYS A 15 5.32 18.24 3.79
N HIS A 16 5.59 16.97 4.07
CA HIS A 16 6.49 16.58 5.15
C HIS A 16 7.92 16.24 4.68
N PHE A 17 8.08 15.77 3.45
CA PHE A 17 9.37 15.31 2.92
C PHE A 17 9.83 16.06 1.67
N GLY A 18 8.94 16.86 1.06
CA GLY A 18 9.22 17.64 -0.14
C GLY A 18 9.16 16.82 -1.44
N ALA A 19 9.11 17.55 -2.57
CA ALA A 19 8.91 16.97 -3.90
C ALA A 19 10.12 16.17 -4.45
N ARG A 20 11.27 16.17 -3.76
CA ARG A 20 12.46 15.39 -4.13
C ARG A 20 12.70 14.20 -3.20
N SER A 21 11.70 13.84 -2.41
CA SER A 21 11.77 12.67 -1.54
C SER A 21 11.80 11.38 -2.35
N ILE A 22 12.32 10.32 -1.75
CA ILE A 22 12.27 8.97 -2.30
C ILE A 22 11.32 8.18 -1.40
N VAL A 23 10.27 7.61 -1.98
CA VAL A 23 9.31 6.78 -1.25
C VAL A 23 9.65 5.32 -1.51
N VAL A 24 10.04 4.58 -0.47
CA VAL A 24 10.36 3.16 -0.57
C VAL A 24 9.18 2.35 -0.02
N PHE A 25 8.58 1.53 -0.87
CA PHE A 25 7.57 0.57 -0.43
C PHE A 25 8.24 -0.75 -0.11
N TYR A 26 8.10 -1.21 1.14
CA TYR A 26 8.48 -2.56 1.51
C TYR A 26 7.46 -3.54 0.95
N GLY A 27 7.93 -4.42 0.07
CA GLY A 27 7.19 -5.61 -0.30
C GLY A 27 7.02 -6.55 0.89
N TYR A 28 6.00 -7.39 0.80
CA TYR A 28 5.99 -8.63 1.57
C TYR A 28 6.78 -9.67 0.77
N PRO A 29 7.66 -10.44 1.42
CA PRO A 29 8.33 -11.54 0.73
C PRO A 29 7.28 -12.56 0.27
N ASP A 30 7.46 -13.11 -0.93
CA ASP A 30 6.55 -14.12 -1.47
C ASP A 30 6.58 -15.40 -0.63
N GLU A 31 7.72 -15.70 -0.01
CA GLU A 31 7.86 -16.78 0.97
C GLU A 31 7.99 -16.24 2.40
N PRO A 32 7.19 -16.74 3.35
CA PRO A 32 7.40 -16.41 4.75
C PRO A 32 8.70 -17.07 5.23
N THR A 33 9.78 -16.31 5.34
CA THR A 33 10.97 -16.78 6.07
C THR A 33 10.54 -17.06 7.52
N GLU A 34 10.64 -18.32 7.98
CA GLU A 34 10.08 -18.81 9.25
C GLU A 34 10.56 -18.06 10.52
N LYS A 35 11.60 -17.21 10.42
CA LYS A 35 12.31 -16.63 11.56
C LYS A 35 12.28 -15.10 11.67
N SER A 36 11.45 -14.39 10.90
CA SER A 36 11.39 -12.92 11.00
C SER A 36 10.17 -12.44 11.80
N THR A 37 10.35 -11.37 12.57
CA THR A 37 9.24 -10.66 13.24
C THR A 37 8.19 -10.18 12.23
N LYS A 38 8.62 -9.89 10.99
CA LYS A 38 7.77 -9.47 9.87
C LYS A 38 6.84 -10.61 9.40
N SER A 39 7.34 -11.85 9.30
CA SER A 39 6.53 -13.04 8.98
C SER A 39 5.49 -13.34 10.07
N ALA A 40 5.87 -13.21 11.34
CA ALA A 40 4.96 -13.41 12.47
C ALA A 40 3.84 -12.35 12.50
N GLU A 41 4.18 -11.09 12.20
CA GLU A 41 3.18 -10.02 12.09
C GLU A 41 2.26 -10.21 10.88
N LEU A 42 2.81 -10.62 9.74
CA LEU A 42 2.06 -11.04 8.56
C LEU A 42 1.03 -12.12 8.87
N PHE A 43 1.46 -13.20 9.54
CA PHE A 43 0.58 -14.29 9.94
C PHE A 43 -0.55 -13.81 10.87
N ARG A 44 -0.23 -12.96 11.85
CA ARG A 44 -1.24 -12.32 12.71
C ARG A 44 -2.25 -11.49 11.93
N ARG A 45 -1.81 -10.74 10.90
CA ARG A 45 -2.69 -9.92 10.06
C ARG A 45 -3.54 -10.78 9.11
N ARG A 46 -2.95 -11.79 8.45
CA ARG A 46 -3.67 -12.75 7.59
C ARG A 46 -4.78 -13.49 8.35
N ASN A 47 -4.58 -13.80 9.62
CA ASN A 47 -5.58 -14.50 10.43
C ASN A 47 -6.62 -13.58 11.09
N LYS A 48 -6.50 -12.25 10.97
CA LYS A 48 -7.39 -11.27 11.61
C LYS A 48 -8.29 -10.62 10.56
N TYR A 49 -9.53 -11.09 10.45
CA TYR A 49 -10.62 -10.53 9.62
C TYR A 49 -10.15 -9.88 8.31
N VAL A 50 -9.86 -10.71 7.33
CA VAL A 50 -9.46 -10.28 5.99
C VAL A 50 -10.72 -9.77 5.27
N ALA A 51 -10.66 -8.57 4.70
CA ALA A 51 -11.69 -8.14 3.78
C ALA A 51 -11.73 -9.06 2.56
N GLU A 52 -12.87 -9.07 1.88
CA GLU A 52 -12.97 -9.73 0.59
C GLU A 52 -11.93 -9.14 -0.37
N ASN A 53 -11.46 -9.98 -1.30
CA ASN A 53 -10.64 -9.51 -2.40
C ASN A 53 -11.51 -8.63 -3.29
N VAL A 54 -11.22 -7.34 -3.34
CA VAL A 54 -11.99 -6.36 -4.09
C VAL A 54 -11.12 -5.83 -5.21
N GLU A 55 -11.56 -5.98 -6.44
CA GLU A 55 -10.94 -5.32 -7.59
C GLU A 55 -11.41 -3.88 -7.67
N PHE A 56 -10.86 -3.01 -6.82
CA PHE A 56 -11.16 -1.59 -6.86
C PHE A 56 -10.25 -0.83 -7.83
N ASP A 57 -10.81 0.22 -8.41
CA ASP A 57 -10.11 1.24 -9.20
C ASP A 57 -10.08 2.59 -8.47
N GLU A 58 -9.45 3.60 -9.09
CA GLU A 58 -9.32 4.94 -8.51
C GLU A 58 -10.68 5.63 -8.26
N THR A 59 -11.65 5.36 -9.13
CA THR A 59 -12.97 6.00 -9.12
C THR A 59 -13.92 5.37 -8.10
N MET A 60 -13.62 4.15 -7.66
CA MET A 60 -14.45 3.42 -6.73
C MET A 60 -14.61 4.16 -5.39
N LEU A 61 -15.83 4.10 -4.84
CA LEU A 61 -16.13 4.60 -3.52
C LEU A 61 -15.66 3.59 -2.46
N LEU A 62 -14.87 4.07 -1.50
CA LEU A 62 -14.54 3.31 -0.29
C LEU A 62 -15.80 3.20 0.58
N THR A 63 -16.55 2.11 0.40
CA THR A 63 -17.78 1.79 1.15
C THR A 63 -17.46 1.18 2.53
N MET A 64 -16.23 0.74 2.74
CA MET A 64 -15.72 0.20 4.00
C MET A 64 -14.67 1.14 4.61
N PRO A 65 -14.43 1.06 5.94
CA PRO A 65 -13.28 1.73 6.55
C PRO A 65 -11.97 1.33 5.87
N LYS A 66 -11.05 2.28 5.71
CA LYS A 66 -9.74 2.09 5.04
C LYS A 66 -8.98 0.89 5.61
N GLU A 67 -8.95 0.77 6.93
CA GLU A 67 -8.23 -0.29 7.65
C GLU A 67 -8.81 -1.67 7.29
N LYS A 68 -10.11 -1.73 7.04
CA LYS A 68 -10.79 -2.94 6.61
C LYS A 68 -10.56 -3.19 5.12
N SER A 69 -10.72 -2.19 4.26
CA SER A 69 -10.54 -2.37 2.80
C SER A 69 -9.12 -2.79 2.41
N LEU A 70 -8.11 -2.35 3.17
CA LEU A 70 -6.69 -2.67 2.95
C LEU A 70 -6.18 -3.84 3.81
N SER A 71 -7.05 -4.54 4.57
CA SER A 71 -6.62 -5.68 5.39
C SER A 71 -6.30 -6.92 4.56
N ASN A 72 -6.87 -7.02 3.35
CA ASN A 72 -6.56 -8.05 2.38
C ASN A 72 -5.24 -7.74 1.65
N GLU A 73 -4.38 -8.75 1.53
CA GLU A 73 -3.05 -8.59 0.91
C GLU A 73 -3.14 -8.18 -0.56
N ASN A 74 -4.07 -8.75 -1.34
CA ASN A 74 -4.26 -8.39 -2.74
C ASN A 74 -4.78 -6.96 -2.89
N ASN A 75 -5.72 -6.57 -2.03
CA ASN A 75 -6.21 -5.19 -1.96
C ASN A 75 -5.06 -4.23 -1.64
N ASN A 76 -4.23 -4.57 -0.65
CA ASN A 76 -3.09 -3.74 -0.28
C ASN A 76 -2.04 -3.65 -1.42
N ARG A 77 -1.74 -4.76 -2.11
CA ARG A 77 -0.84 -4.78 -3.28
C ARG A 77 -1.39 -3.88 -4.41
N ARG A 78 -2.70 -3.96 -4.72
CA ARG A 78 -3.35 -3.09 -5.71
C ARG A 78 -3.26 -1.62 -5.32
N PHE A 79 -3.57 -1.30 -4.06
CA PHE A 79 -3.47 0.06 -3.55
C PHE A 79 -2.05 0.62 -3.68
N ILE A 80 -1.03 -0.15 -3.28
CA ILE A 80 0.37 0.24 -3.41
C ILE A 80 0.72 0.51 -4.89
N SER A 81 0.31 -0.37 -5.80
CA SER A 81 0.54 -0.18 -7.24
C SER A 81 -0.06 1.14 -7.77
N MET A 82 -1.30 1.46 -7.38
CA MET A 82 -1.96 2.73 -7.74
C MET A 82 -1.20 3.94 -7.16
N LEU A 83 -0.71 3.82 -5.92
CA LEU A 83 0.04 4.88 -5.27
C LEU A 83 1.41 5.09 -5.93
N ILE A 84 2.14 4.02 -6.27
CA ILE A 84 3.41 4.09 -7.01
C ILE A 84 3.20 4.83 -8.32
N LYS A 85 2.17 4.46 -9.09
CA LYS A 85 1.84 5.12 -10.36
C LYS A 85 1.59 6.61 -10.17
N LYS A 86 0.78 6.98 -9.17
CA LYS A 86 0.47 8.38 -8.88
C LYS A 86 1.71 9.18 -8.45
N ILE A 87 2.57 8.60 -7.62
CA ILE A 87 3.81 9.25 -7.19
C ILE A 87 4.74 9.49 -8.40
N ALA A 88 4.83 8.50 -9.30
CA ALA A 88 5.61 8.62 -10.53
C ALA A 88 5.07 9.73 -11.45
N ASP A 89 3.75 9.85 -11.58
CA ASP A 89 3.10 10.93 -12.36
C ASP A 89 3.42 12.34 -11.79
N GLU A 90 3.75 12.44 -10.50
CA GLU A 90 4.16 13.68 -9.82
C GLU A 90 5.68 13.92 -9.83
N ASN A 91 6.45 13.16 -10.63
CA ASN A 91 7.92 13.23 -10.77
C ASN A 91 8.72 12.88 -9.49
N ILE A 92 8.12 12.14 -8.56
CA ILE A 92 8.81 11.63 -7.37
C ILE A 92 9.34 10.22 -7.65
N THR A 93 10.57 9.93 -7.21
CA THR A 93 11.20 8.61 -7.46
C THR A 93 10.68 7.56 -6.47
N VAL A 94 10.29 6.39 -6.99
CA VAL A 94 9.72 5.28 -6.21
C VAL A 94 10.43 3.97 -6.54
N PRO A 95 11.53 3.63 -5.85
CA PRO A 95 12.13 2.31 -5.96
C PRO A 95 11.25 1.29 -5.23
N GLN A 96 10.89 0.22 -5.92
CA GLN A 96 10.26 -0.94 -5.31
C GLN A 96 11.37 -1.92 -4.91
N VAL A 97 11.47 -2.22 -3.61
CA VAL A 97 12.47 -3.15 -3.09
C VAL A 97 11.82 -4.50 -2.89
N VAL A 98 12.34 -5.51 -3.59
CA VAL A 98 12.12 -6.92 -3.27
C VAL A 98 13.19 -7.28 -2.24
N GLU A 99 12.79 -7.74 -1.07
CA GLU A 99 13.74 -8.32 -0.10
C GLU A 99 14.20 -9.69 -0.63
N ASP A 100 15.50 -9.96 -0.54
CA ASP A 100 16.11 -11.28 -0.77
C ASP A 100 15.67 -12.32 0.27
#